data_AF-A0A1X0QJU3-F1
#
_entry.id   AF-A0A1X0QJU3-F1
#
_cell.length_a   1.000
_cell.length_b   1.000
_cell.length_c   1.000
_cell.angle_alpha   90.00
_cell.angle_beta   90.00
_cell.angle_gamma   90.00
#
_symmetry.space_group_name_H-M   'P 1'
#
loop_
_entity.id
_entity.type
_entity.pdbx_description
1 polymer ?
#
loop_
_entity_poly.entity_id
_entity_poly.type
_entity_poly.pdbx_seq_one_letter_code
_entity_poly.pdbx_strand_id
1 'polypeptide(L)'
;MKSTDFAKLIINEKIVSLLTENLENLFNIELDGFIGSHPIGLNLDNKDLLLENNYYVCEKTDGIRVMLYVTNQCVYLYDRLNRFYLTDYRFKDKTKTYLFDGEMFKEEEKYYYYIFDTLIFESKSVIDFTFDVRLGYAKYFAMKLVPLNILVKKDVEFFKFNILFKQMIRSYYFDYVLKSILKLKHENDGLIFTPVNEPYELYTQTNILKWKPPSLNTLDFLVEETEYKGIYKLYGLLERETSSEI
;
A
#
# COMPACT_ATOMS: atom_id res chain seq x y z
N MET A 1 -10.94 10.15 1.40
CA MET A 1 -10.01 10.49 0.30
C MET A 1 -10.30 9.58 -0.89
N LYS A 2 -10.08 10.02 -2.13
CA LYS A 2 -10.20 9.19 -3.35
C LYS A 2 -8.99 9.41 -4.27
N SER A 3 -8.64 8.41 -5.09
CA SER A 3 -7.52 8.52 -6.04
C SER A 3 -7.64 9.68 -7.03
N THR A 4 -8.88 10.09 -7.34
CA THR A 4 -9.19 11.24 -8.19
C THR A 4 -8.82 12.59 -7.57
N ASP A 5 -8.56 12.64 -6.26
CA ASP A 5 -8.18 13.89 -5.59
C ASP A 5 -6.78 14.35 -6.01
N PHE A 6 -5.92 13.41 -6.41
CA PHE A 6 -4.49 13.61 -6.69
C PHE A 6 -3.99 13.03 -8.04
N ALA A 7 -4.82 12.31 -8.79
CA ALA A 7 -4.48 11.79 -10.12
C ALA A 7 -5.72 11.66 -11.02
N LYS A 8 -5.52 11.62 -12.35
CA LYS A 8 -6.62 11.52 -13.32
C LYS A 8 -6.89 10.08 -13.71
N LEU A 9 -8.11 9.59 -13.51
CA LEU A 9 -8.51 8.25 -13.96
C LEU A 9 -8.31 8.08 -15.48
N ILE A 10 -7.72 6.97 -15.87
CA ILE A 10 -7.56 6.58 -17.28
C ILE A 10 -8.76 5.73 -17.68
N ILE A 11 -9.61 6.29 -18.56
CA ILE A 11 -10.79 5.61 -19.11
C ILE A 11 -10.54 5.01 -20.50
N ASN A 12 -9.38 5.28 -21.11
CA ASN A 12 -9.05 4.76 -22.43
C ASN A 12 -8.61 3.31 -22.31
N GLU A 13 -9.47 2.40 -22.75
CA GLU A 13 -9.26 0.94 -22.66
C GLU A 13 -7.97 0.47 -23.35
N LYS A 14 -7.57 1.09 -24.48
CA LYS A 14 -6.32 0.73 -25.17
C LYS A 14 -5.09 1.05 -24.31
N ILE A 15 -5.13 2.18 -23.59
CA ILE A 15 -4.04 2.55 -22.67
C ILE A 15 -4.02 1.60 -21.48
N VAL A 16 -5.20 1.28 -20.93
CA VAL A 16 -5.31 0.32 -19.81
C VAL A 16 -4.76 -1.05 -20.22
N SER A 17 -5.19 -1.59 -21.36
CA SER A 17 -4.69 -2.87 -21.91
C SER A 17 -3.16 -2.87 -22.04
N LEU A 18 -2.58 -1.81 -22.62
CA LEU A 18 -1.13 -1.70 -22.76
C LEU A 18 -0.40 -1.68 -21.41
N LEU A 19 -0.95 -0.99 -20.41
CA LEU A 19 -0.37 -0.93 -19.07
C LEU A 19 -0.45 -2.28 -18.36
N THR A 20 -1.59 -2.97 -18.47
CA THR A 20 -1.84 -4.32 -17.97
C THR A 20 -0.90 -5.33 -18.62
N GLU A 21 -0.87 -5.40 -19.96
CA GLU A 21 0.00 -6.29 -20.74
C GLU A 21 1.47 -6.08 -20.39
N ASN A 22 1.91 -4.84 -20.16
CA ASN A 22 3.29 -4.58 -19.76
C ASN A 22 3.61 -5.17 -18.37
N LEU A 23 2.68 -5.10 -17.41
CA LEU A 23 2.85 -5.73 -16.10
C LEU A 23 2.82 -7.26 -16.20
N GLU A 24 1.88 -7.83 -16.97
CA GLU A 24 1.79 -9.26 -17.25
C GLU A 24 3.10 -9.81 -17.82
N ASN A 25 3.68 -9.12 -18.81
CA ASN A 25 4.95 -9.50 -19.40
C ASN A 25 6.13 -9.40 -18.41
N LEU A 26 6.12 -8.39 -17.53
CA LEU A 26 7.20 -8.18 -16.55
C LEU A 26 7.20 -9.22 -15.42
N PHE A 27 6.01 -9.70 -15.04
CA PHE A 27 5.85 -10.75 -14.04
C PHE A 27 5.75 -12.16 -14.64
N ASN A 28 5.53 -12.25 -15.96
CA ASN A 28 5.22 -13.50 -16.66
C ASN A 28 3.98 -14.21 -16.06
N ILE A 29 2.90 -13.44 -15.89
CA ILE A 29 1.61 -13.90 -15.35
C ILE A 29 0.46 -13.26 -16.15
N GLU A 30 -0.75 -13.78 -16.00
CA GLU A 30 -1.99 -13.09 -16.37
C GLU A 30 -2.50 -12.30 -15.14
N LEU A 31 -2.89 -11.03 -15.33
CA LEU A 31 -3.32 -10.20 -14.22
C LEU A 31 -4.77 -10.47 -13.83
N ASP A 32 -4.97 -11.18 -12.72
CA ASP A 32 -6.29 -11.41 -12.12
C ASP A 32 -6.43 -10.70 -10.77
N GLY A 33 -7.11 -9.55 -10.76
CA GLY A 33 -7.29 -8.77 -9.53
C GLY A 33 -6.08 -7.91 -9.15
N PHE A 34 -6.09 -7.37 -7.93
CA PHE A 34 -5.04 -6.50 -7.43
C PHE A 34 -3.84 -7.32 -6.97
N ILE A 35 -2.67 -7.05 -7.54
CA ILE A 35 -1.47 -7.88 -7.31
C ILE A 35 -0.85 -7.74 -5.92
N GLY A 36 -1.29 -6.78 -5.11
CA GLY A 36 -0.61 -6.46 -3.85
C GLY A 36 -0.84 -7.50 -2.75
N SER A 37 0.21 -7.85 -2.02
CA SER A 37 0.15 -8.79 -0.89
C SER A 37 -0.78 -8.32 0.22
N HIS A 38 -1.48 -9.22 0.90
CA HIS A 38 -2.43 -8.86 1.95
C HIS A 38 -1.91 -9.24 3.34
N PRO A 39 -1.96 -8.32 4.33
CA PRO A 39 -1.55 -8.63 5.71
C PRO A 39 -2.64 -9.34 6.51
N ILE A 40 -2.21 -10.27 7.36
CA ILE A 40 -3.06 -10.97 8.34
C ILE A 40 -3.01 -10.26 9.70
N GLY A 41 -4.07 -10.42 10.51
CA GLY A 41 -4.11 -9.84 11.86
C GLY A 41 -3.11 -10.52 12.81
N LEU A 42 -2.34 -9.73 13.57
CA LEU A 42 -1.53 -10.25 14.68
C LEU A 42 -2.45 -10.69 15.82
N ASN A 43 -2.36 -11.96 16.20
CA ASN A 43 -3.15 -12.58 17.26
C ASN A 43 -2.28 -13.50 18.12
N LEU A 44 -2.88 -14.16 19.12
CA LEU A 44 -2.13 -15.05 20.03
C LEU A 44 -1.59 -16.30 19.35
N ASP A 45 -2.23 -16.76 18.26
CA ASP A 45 -1.87 -17.99 17.55
C ASP A 45 -0.67 -17.78 16.62
N ASN A 46 -0.48 -16.57 16.09
CA ASN A 46 0.61 -16.24 15.16
C ASN A 46 1.68 -15.32 15.74
N LYS A 47 1.60 -14.94 17.02
CA LYS A 47 2.60 -14.07 17.68
C LYS A 47 4.02 -14.63 17.63
N ASP A 48 4.15 -15.96 17.63
CA ASP A 48 5.45 -16.63 17.68
C ASP A 48 6.24 -16.41 16.39
N LEU A 49 5.58 -16.05 15.28
CA LEU A 49 6.25 -15.60 14.05
C LEU A 49 7.21 -14.43 14.32
N LEU A 50 6.85 -13.48 15.20
CA LEU A 50 7.69 -12.34 15.56
C LEU A 50 8.88 -12.72 16.44
N LEU A 51 8.81 -13.86 17.14
CA LEU A 51 9.86 -14.37 18.02
C LEU A 51 10.86 -15.25 17.25
N GLU A 52 10.35 -16.00 16.27
CA GLU A 52 11.12 -17.00 15.52
C GLU A 52 11.76 -16.42 14.26
N ASN A 53 11.22 -15.32 13.71
CA ASN A 53 11.67 -14.75 12.45
C ASN A 53 12.07 -13.27 12.58
N ASN A 54 12.95 -12.83 11.68
CA ASN A 54 13.33 -11.43 11.59
C ASN A 54 12.23 -10.62 10.90
N TYR A 55 11.77 -9.56 11.56
CA TYR A 55 10.75 -8.64 11.05
C TYR A 55 11.26 -7.19 11.05
N TYR A 56 10.76 -6.42 10.09
CA TYR A 56 10.68 -4.97 10.19
C TYR A 56 9.33 -4.57 10.81
N VAL A 57 9.26 -3.35 11.34
CA VAL A 57 8.05 -2.71 11.85
C VAL A 57 7.99 -1.26 11.40
N CYS A 58 6.79 -0.81 11.03
CA CYS A 58 6.47 0.60 10.86
C CYS A 58 5.06 0.92 11.37
N GLU A 59 4.77 2.21 11.47
CA GLU A 59 3.44 2.71 11.78
C GLU A 59 2.48 2.39 10.62
N LYS A 60 1.28 1.90 10.94
CA LYS A 60 0.22 1.66 9.97
C LYS A 60 -0.53 2.96 9.67
N THR A 61 -0.24 3.55 8.51
CA THR A 61 -0.91 4.78 8.09
C THR A 61 -2.35 4.47 7.75
N ASP A 62 -3.26 5.37 8.10
CA ASP A 62 -4.65 5.31 7.63
C ASP A 62 -4.76 6.08 6.31
N GLY A 63 -4.50 5.37 5.21
CA GLY A 63 -4.45 5.93 3.87
C GLY A 63 -5.10 5.05 2.82
N ILE A 64 -4.95 5.45 1.55
CA ILE A 64 -5.36 4.66 0.41
C ILE A 64 -4.15 3.94 -0.15
N ARG A 65 -4.11 2.62 -0.01
CA ARG A 65 -3.12 1.79 -0.68
C ARG A 65 -3.29 1.88 -2.20
N VAL A 66 -2.25 2.34 -2.88
CA VAL A 66 -2.14 2.42 -4.34
C VAL A 66 -0.69 2.16 -4.71
N MET A 67 -0.45 1.47 -5.83
CA MET A 67 0.90 1.25 -6.34
C MET A 67 1.35 2.40 -7.22
N LEU A 68 2.63 2.77 -7.14
CA LEU A 68 3.26 3.75 -8.02
C LEU A 68 3.93 3.03 -9.18
N TYR A 69 3.42 3.25 -10.38
CA TYR A 69 3.89 2.59 -11.59
C TYR A 69 4.51 3.61 -12.54
N VAL A 70 5.78 3.43 -12.87
CA VAL A 70 6.52 4.31 -13.78
C VAL A 70 6.84 3.52 -15.04
N THR A 71 6.39 3.98 -16.20
CA THR A 71 6.73 3.37 -17.49
C THR A 71 6.64 4.40 -18.61
N ASN A 72 7.55 4.32 -19.59
CA ASN A 72 7.61 5.23 -20.74
C ASN A 72 7.52 6.72 -20.34
N GLN A 73 8.35 7.12 -19.36
CA GLN A 73 8.38 8.44 -18.72
C GLN A 73 7.12 8.83 -17.93
N CYS A 74 6.02 8.11 -18.04
CA CYS A 74 4.78 8.45 -17.34
C CYS A 74 4.76 7.79 -15.96
N VAL A 75 4.16 8.51 -15.00
CA VAL A 75 3.96 8.02 -13.64
C VAL A 75 2.47 7.84 -13.42
N TYR A 76 2.09 6.63 -13.04
CA TYR A 76 0.74 6.18 -12.83
C TYR A 76 0.55 5.75 -11.38
N LEU A 77 -0.70 5.80 -10.93
CA LEU A 77 -1.14 5.11 -9.73
C LEU A 77 -2.06 3.97 -10.13
N TYR A 78 -1.95 2.83 -9.46
CA TYR A 78 -2.73 1.62 -9.71
C TYR A 78 -3.41 1.21 -8.40
N ASP A 79 -4.74 1.23 -8.35
CA ASP A 79 -5.52 0.99 -7.13
C ASP A 79 -6.00 -0.46 -6.97
N ARG A 80 -6.61 -0.77 -5.83
CA ARG A 80 -7.14 -2.10 -5.50
C ARG A 80 -8.31 -2.56 -6.38
N LEU A 81 -8.90 -1.66 -7.17
CA LEU A 81 -9.97 -1.98 -8.12
C LEU A 81 -9.42 -2.13 -9.54
N ASN A 82 -8.11 -2.32 -9.68
CA ASN A 82 -7.39 -2.45 -10.94
C ASN A 82 -7.48 -1.23 -11.86
N ARG A 83 -7.70 -0.03 -11.29
CA ARG A 83 -7.81 1.20 -12.07
C ARG A 83 -6.49 1.93 -12.12
N PHE A 84 -6.13 2.39 -13.31
CA PHE A 84 -4.96 3.23 -13.53
C PHE A 84 -5.32 4.72 -13.52
N TYR A 85 -4.46 5.50 -12.88
CA TYR A 85 -4.57 6.94 -12.79
C TYR A 85 -3.29 7.58 -13.29
N LEU A 86 -3.40 8.57 -14.18
CA LEU A 86 -2.29 9.36 -14.67
C LEU A 86 -1.98 10.50 -13.69
N THR A 87 -0.72 10.63 -13.30
CA THR A 87 -0.21 11.79 -12.54
C THR A 87 0.45 12.80 -13.47
N ASP A 88 0.76 13.99 -12.95
CA ASP A 88 1.51 15.02 -13.69
C ASP A 88 3.04 14.79 -13.68
N TYR A 89 3.49 13.84 -12.87
CA TYR A 89 4.88 13.43 -12.78
C TYR A 89 5.33 12.80 -14.09
N ARG A 90 6.57 13.13 -14.47
CA ARG A 90 7.30 12.48 -15.54
C ARG A 90 8.65 12.02 -15.04
N PHE A 91 9.06 10.82 -15.42
CA PHE A 91 10.38 10.29 -15.15
C PHE A 91 11.28 10.53 -16.37
N LYS A 92 12.48 11.08 -16.16
CA LYS A 92 13.39 11.44 -17.27
C LYS A 92 13.74 10.25 -18.16
N ASP A 93 13.99 9.09 -17.56
CA ASP A 93 14.36 7.89 -18.29
C ASP A 93 13.12 7.16 -18.83
N LYS A 94 13.03 7.03 -20.16
CA LYS A 94 11.93 6.32 -20.84
C LYS A 94 12.11 4.81 -20.89
N THR A 95 13.32 4.32 -20.66
CA THR A 95 13.70 2.91 -20.86
C THR A 95 13.48 2.07 -19.61
N LYS A 96 13.27 2.72 -18.46
CA LYS A 96 13.17 2.09 -17.16
C LYS A 96 11.73 2.04 -16.70
N THR A 97 11.33 0.86 -16.24
CA THR A 97 10.04 0.62 -15.61
C THR A 97 10.23 0.37 -14.12
N TYR A 98 9.35 0.92 -13.29
CA TYR A 98 9.36 0.72 -11.85
C TYR A 98 7.94 0.47 -11.35
N LEU A 99 7.79 -0.41 -10.37
CA LEU A 99 6.52 -0.64 -9.68
C LEU A 99 6.78 -0.76 -8.18
N PHE A 100 6.14 0.11 -7.43
CA PHE A 100 6.28 0.19 -5.98
C PHE A 100 4.93 0.02 -5.30
N ASP A 101 4.93 -0.70 -4.19
CA ASP A 101 3.78 -0.75 -3.29
C ASP A 101 3.87 0.38 -2.28
N GLY A 102 2.72 0.94 -1.95
CA GLY A 102 2.67 2.16 -1.18
C GLY A 102 1.29 2.62 -0.78
N GLU A 103 1.27 3.72 -0.05
CA GLU A 103 0.07 4.28 0.55
C GLU A 103 0.05 5.79 0.41
N MET A 104 -1.07 6.29 -0.11
CA MET A 104 -1.36 7.71 -0.16
C MET A 104 -2.08 8.14 1.11
N PHE A 105 -1.61 9.21 1.73
CA PHE A 105 -2.21 9.79 2.92
C PHE A 105 -2.19 11.31 2.86
N LYS A 106 -2.87 11.94 3.81
CA LYS A 106 -3.02 13.40 3.87
C LYS A 106 -2.57 13.90 5.24
N GLU A 107 -1.75 14.95 5.23
CA GLU A 107 -1.23 15.61 6.41
C GLU A 107 -1.30 17.13 6.18
N GLU A 108 -1.96 17.87 7.08
CA GLU A 108 -2.10 19.34 6.99
C GLU A 108 -2.54 19.83 5.59
N GLU A 109 -3.59 19.24 5.03
CA GLU A 109 -4.14 19.56 3.70
C GLU A 109 -3.25 19.21 2.48
N LYS A 110 -2.10 18.56 2.70
CA LYS A 110 -1.20 18.08 1.64
C LYS A 110 -1.23 16.56 1.54
N TYR A 111 -1.04 16.04 0.34
CA TYR A 111 -0.94 14.59 0.14
C TYR A 111 0.51 14.14 0.18
N TYR A 112 0.70 12.88 0.56
CA TYR A 112 1.99 12.24 0.63
C TYR A 112 1.83 10.79 0.23
N TYR A 113 2.81 10.26 -0.48
CA TYR A 113 2.85 8.88 -0.91
C TYR A 113 4.04 8.18 -0.29
N TYR A 114 3.78 7.25 0.64
CA TYR A 114 4.81 6.39 1.19
C TYR A 114 5.03 5.18 0.29
N ILE A 115 6.26 4.98 -0.16
CA ILE A 115 6.72 3.71 -0.74
C ILE A 115 7.20 2.82 0.40
N PHE A 116 6.67 1.60 0.49
CA PHE A 116 7.08 0.63 1.51
C PHE A 116 7.60 -0.71 0.96
N ASP A 117 7.40 -1.03 -0.32
CA ASP A 117 7.98 -2.22 -0.99
C ASP A 117 8.21 -1.95 -2.48
N THR A 118 9.02 -2.78 -3.13
CA THR A 118 9.35 -2.70 -4.57
C THR A 118 9.05 -4.03 -5.24
N LEU A 119 8.25 -4.01 -6.31
CA LEU A 119 7.94 -5.22 -7.09
C LEU A 119 8.74 -5.25 -8.40
N ILE A 120 8.93 -4.11 -9.04
CA ILE A 120 9.72 -3.97 -10.27
C ILE A 120 10.71 -2.82 -10.09
N PHE A 121 11.98 -3.09 -10.41
CA PHE A 121 13.04 -2.09 -10.39
C PHE A 121 13.85 -2.12 -11.70
N GLU A 122 13.94 -0.98 -12.40
CA GLU A 122 14.64 -0.86 -13.67
C GLU A 122 14.27 -1.95 -14.71
N SER A 123 12.96 -2.15 -14.89
CA SER A 123 12.38 -3.11 -15.84
C SER A 123 12.64 -4.58 -15.53
N LYS A 124 13.00 -4.90 -14.29
CA LYS A 124 13.12 -6.28 -13.80
C LYS A 124 12.20 -6.51 -12.61
N SER A 125 11.49 -7.63 -12.61
CA SER A 125 10.82 -8.12 -11.40
C SER A 125 11.86 -8.41 -10.32
N VAL A 126 11.57 -7.97 -9.10
CA VAL A 126 12.40 -8.21 -7.91
C VAL A 126 11.61 -8.89 -6.80
N ILE A 127 10.43 -9.44 -7.11
CA ILE A 127 9.54 -10.09 -6.13
C ILE A 127 10.18 -11.31 -5.47
N ASP A 128 11.05 -12.03 -6.18
CA ASP A 128 11.75 -13.21 -5.65
C ASP A 128 12.89 -12.85 -4.68
N PHE A 129 13.27 -11.57 -4.59
CA PHE A 129 14.28 -11.12 -3.63
C PHE A 129 13.68 -10.97 -2.24
N THR A 130 14.51 -10.99 -1.21
CA THR A 130 14.07 -10.74 0.16
C THR A 130 13.51 -9.33 0.32
N PHE A 131 12.59 -9.14 1.27
CA PHE A 131 12.05 -7.82 1.59
C PHE A 131 13.14 -6.78 1.89
N ASP A 132 14.23 -7.16 2.57
CA ASP A 132 15.36 -6.26 2.87
C ASP A 132 15.96 -5.64 1.60
N VAL A 133 16.15 -6.44 0.54
CA VAL A 133 16.67 -5.98 -0.75
C VAL A 133 15.65 -5.09 -1.47
N ARG A 134 14.37 -5.52 -1.51
CA ARG A 134 13.29 -4.74 -2.15
C ARG A 134 13.07 -3.39 -1.45
N LEU A 135 13.20 -3.35 -0.13
CA LEU A 135 13.16 -2.13 0.66
C LEU A 135 14.37 -1.21 0.36
N GLY A 136 15.55 -1.80 0.10
CA GLY A 136 16.72 -1.08 -0.38
C GLY A 136 16.46 -0.33 -1.69
N TYR A 137 15.80 -0.98 -2.65
CA TYR A 137 15.38 -0.35 -3.92
C TYR A 137 14.38 0.80 -3.70
N ALA A 138 13.37 0.59 -2.84
CA ALA A 138 12.39 1.62 -2.48
C ALA A 138 13.08 2.86 -1.90
N LYS A 139 14.01 2.65 -0.96
CA LYS A 139 14.79 3.73 -0.33
C LYS A 139 15.63 4.47 -1.36
N TYR A 140 16.35 3.75 -2.22
CA TYR A 140 17.18 4.36 -3.25
C TYR A 140 16.33 5.18 -4.24
N PHE A 141 15.19 4.64 -4.68
CA PHE A 141 14.28 5.35 -5.58
C PHE A 141 13.79 6.66 -4.96
N ALA A 142 13.18 6.60 -3.77
CA ALA A 142 12.59 7.76 -3.12
C ALA A 142 13.64 8.82 -2.72
N MET A 143 14.80 8.41 -2.21
CA MET A 143 15.79 9.35 -1.69
C MET A 143 16.78 9.87 -2.74
N LYS A 144 17.00 9.13 -3.84
CA LYS A 144 18.00 9.48 -4.86
C LYS A 144 17.38 9.72 -6.23
N LEU A 145 16.57 8.79 -6.73
CA LEU A 145 16.04 8.88 -8.09
C LEU A 145 14.94 9.92 -8.22
N VAL A 146 14.02 10.01 -7.25
CA VAL A 146 12.94 11.01 -7.26
C VAL A 146 13.50 12.44 -7.37
N PRO A 147 14.41 12.92 -6.49
CA PRO A 147 14.96 14.27 -6.63
C PRO A 147 15.70 14.56 -7.94
N LEU A 148 16.32 13.53 -8.55
CA LEU A 148 17.15 13.69 -9.74
C LEU A 148 16.39 13.54 -11.06
N ASN A 149 15.39 12.67 -11.09
CA ASN A 149 14.78 12.18 -12.33
C ASN A 149 13.30 12.49 -12.47
N ILE A 150 12.64 12.99 -11.42
CA ILE A 150 11.27 13.46 -11.55
C ILE A 150 11.24 14.87 -12.14
N LEU A 151 10.38 15.02 -13.14
CA LEU A 151 9.97 16.27 -13.75
C LEU A 151 8.48 16.47 -13.48
N VAL A 152 8.08 17.73 -13.26
CA VAL A 152 6.68 18.11 -13.04
C VAL A 152 6.21 18.92 -14.24
N LYS A 153 5.08 18.52 -14.84
CA LYS A 153 4.52 19.25 -15.97
C LYS A 153 3.79 20.50 -15.44
N LYS A 154 4.37 21.68 -15.65
CA LYS A 154 3.91 22.97 -15.09
C LYS A 154 2.47 23.37 -15.46
N ASP A 155 1.94 22.86 -16.57
CA ASP A 155 0.62 23.26 -17.12
C ASP A 155 -0.50 22.25 -16.83
N VAL A 156 -0.30 21.32 -15.89
CA VAL A 156 -1.29 20.33 -15.49
C VAL A 156 -1.59 20.50 -14.01
N GLU A 157 -2.86 20.51 -13.62
CA GLU A 157 -3.34 20.78 -12.25
C GLU A 157 -2.90 19.75 -11.18
N PHE A 158 -2.04 18.77 -11.47
CA PHE A 158 -1.96 17.54 -10.66
C PHE A 158 -0.61 17.20 -10.06
N PHE A 159 0.05 18.16 -9.41
CA PHE A 159 1.05 17.89 -8.37
C PHE A 159 0.43 18.17 -7.01
N LYS A 160 -0.10 17.14 -6.34
CA LYS A 160 -0.71 17.30 -5.01
C LYS A 160 -0.04 16.49 -3.91
N PHE A 161 0.92 15.63 -4.25
CA PHE A 161 1.56 14.75 -3.28
C PHE A 161 3.07 14.68 -3.39
N ASN A 162 3.74 14.40 -2.28
CA ASN A 162 5.18 14.15 -2.21
C ASN A 162 5.48 12.66 -2.08
N ILE A 163 6.40 12.13 -2.89
CA ILE A 163 6.83 10.73 -2.81
C ILE A 163 7.92 10.60 -1.74
N LEU A 164 7.70 9.72 -0.77
CA LEU A 164 8.55 9.50 0.40
C LEU A 164 8.85 8.01 0.58
N PHE A 165 10.00 7.73 1.20
CA PHE A 165 10.31 6.38 1.69
C PHE A 165 9.63 6.17 3.05
N LYS A 166 8.89 5.07 3.21
CA LYS A 166 8.36 4.65 4.51
C LYS A 166 9.50 4.11 5.37
N GLN A 167 9.79 4.78 6.48
CA GLN A 167 10.82 4.29 7.39
C GLN A 167 10.37 2.98 8.05
N MET A 168 11.18 1.94 7.86
CA MET A 168 11.05 0.64 8.50
C MET A 168 12.21 0.46 9.49
N ILE A 169 11.92 -0.02 10.70
CA ILE A 169 12.94 -0.37 11.70
C ILE A 169 12.77 -1.82 12.15
N ARG A 170 13.77 -2.43 12.77
CA ARG A 170 13.64 -3.84 13.21
C ARG A 170 12.54 -3.99 14.26
N SER A 171 11.82 -5.11 14.21
CA SER A 171 10.62 -5.37 15.03
C SER A 171 10.85 -5.25 16.53
N TYR A 172 12.04 -5.59 17.03
CA TYR A 172 12.40 -5.44 18.44
C TYR A 172 12.50 -3.96 18.92
N TYR A 173 12.37 -2.98 18.03
CA TYR A 173 12.20 -1.56 18.35
C TYR A 173 10.76 -1.05 18.15
N PHE A 174 9.76 -1.94 18.13
CA PHE A 174 8.35 -1.53 17.92
C PHE A 174 7.86 -0.50 18.94
N ASP A 175 8.39 -0.53 20.17
CA ASP A 175 8.02 0.42 21.22
C ASP A 175 8.39 1.87 20.85
N TYR A 176 9.51 2.05 20.13
CA TYR A 176 9.92 3.34 19.59
C TYR A 176 8.93 3.82 18.51
N VAL A 177 8.53 2.93 17.59
CA VAL A 177 7.52 3.27 16.57
C VAL A 177 6.21 3.67 17.24
N LEU A 178 5.76 2.88 18.23
CA LEU A 178 4.52 3.14 18.94
C LEU A 178 4.53 4.51 19.64
N LYS A 179 5.62 4.87 20.31
CA LYS A 179 5.80 6.20 20.91
C LYS A 179 5.87 7.32 19.88
N SER A 180 6.37 7.04 18.68
CA SER A 180 6.48 8.02 17.59
C SER A 180 5.14 8.34 16.94
N ILE A 181 4.16 7.43 17.01
CA ILE A 181 2.81 7.63 16.43
C ILE A 181 2.14 8.90 16.98
N LEU A 182 2.32 9.19 18.27
CA LEU A 182 1.77 10.40 18.91
C LEU A 182 2.31 11.72 18.33
N LYS A 183 3.39 11.67 17.55
CA LYS A 183 4.02 12.83 16.91
C LYS A 183 3.65 12.97 15.43
N LEU A 184 3.01 11.97 14.84
CA LEU A 184 2.55 12.01 13.46
C LEU A 184 1.37 12.99 13.38
N LYS A 185 1.26 13.73 12.27
CA LYS A 185 0.11 14.62 12.04
C LYS A 185 -0.90 14.04 11.04
N HIS A 186 -0.67 12.80 10.61
CA HIS A 186 -1.62 11.98 9.86
C HIS A 186 -2.21 10.88 10.74
N GLU A 187 -3.37 10.36 10.35
CA GLU A 187 -4.05 9.29 11.07
C GLU A 187 -3.25 7.97 10.98
N ASN A 188 -3.22 7.26 12.10
CA ASN A 188 -2.56 5.98 12.24
C ASN A 188 -3.48 5.06 13.03
N ASP A 189 -3.59 3.80 12.59
CA ASP A 189 -4.45 2.81 13.22
C ASP A 189 -3.70 1.58 13.74
N GLY A 190 -2.37 1.67 13.90
CA GLY A 190 -1.55 0.64 14.53
C GLY A 190 -0.17 0.45 13.92
N LEU A 191 0.23 -0.82 13.77
CA LEU A 191 1.56 -1.24 13.31
C LEU A 191 1.46 -2.27 12.18
N ILE A 192 2.44 -2.25 11.28
CA ILE A 192 2.67 -3.29 10.28
C ILE A 192 4.03 -3.92 10.55
N PHE A 193 4.06 -5.25 10.60
CA PHE A 193 5.27 -6.05 10.68
C PHE A 193 5.48 -6.80 9.37
N THR A 194 6.62 -6.59 8.71
CA THR A 194 6.95 -7.24 7.44
C THR A 194 8.16 -8.16 7.60
N PRO A 195 8.07 -9.45 7.21
CA PRO A 195 9.17 -10.39 7.36
C PRO A 195 10.35 -10.01 6.47
N VAL A 196 11.57 -10.13 6.99
CA VAL A 196 12.79 -9.58 6.36
C VAL A 196 13.23 -10.39 5.14
N ASN A 197 13.10 -11.72 5.25
CA ASN A 197 13.71 -12.67 4.32
C ASN A 197 12.73 -13.22 3.28
N GLU A 198 11.44 -12.92 3.40
CA GLU A 198 10.42 -13.49 2.51
C GLU A 198 10.38 -12.75 1.16
N PRO A 199 10.13 -13.49 0.06
CA PRO A 199 9.79 -12.90 -1.24
C PRO A 199 8.45 -12.14 -1.15
N TYR A 200 8.14 -11.38 -2.20
CA TYR A 200 6.84 -10.75 -2.34
C TYR A 200 5.89 -11.74 -3.01
N GLU A 201 4.80 -12.09 -2.35
CA GLU A 201 3.77 -12.95 -2.92
C GLU A 201 2.62 -12.09 -3.47
N LEU A 202 2.29 -12.28 -4.75
CA LEU A 202 1.20 -11.57 -5.40
C LEU A 202 -0.15 -12.17 -4.97
N TYR A 203 -1.19 -11.32 -4.87
CA TYR A 203 -2.60 -11.70 -4.60
C TYR A 203 -2.92 -12.34 -3.24
N THR A 204 -1.93 -12.89 -2.53
CA THR A 204 -2.15 -13.79 -1.40
C THR A 204 -2.05 -13.07 -0.05
N GLN A 205 -2.65 -13.67 0.97
CA GLN A 205 -2.39 -13.35 2.36
C GLN A 205 -1.02 -13.89 2.77
N THR A 206 -0.18 -13.02 3.32
CA THR A 206 1.22 -13.35 3.62
C THR A 206 1.48 -13.30 5.12
N ASN A 207 2.71 -13.64 5.54
CA ASN A 207 3.16 -13.46 6.93
C ASN A 207 3.43 -11.99 7.31
N ILE A 208 2.95 -11.02 6.52
CA ILE A 208 2.89 -9.61 6.92
C ILE A 208 1.79 -9.48 7.98
N LEU A 209 2.15 -9.01 9.17
CA LEU A 209 1.24 -8.92 10.31
C LEU A 209 0.78 -7.48 10.49
N LYS A 210 -0.54 -7.27 10.63
CA LYS A 210 -1.12 -5.99 11.05
C LYS A 210 -1.59 -6.09 12.49
N TRP A 211 -1.17 -5.13 13.31
CA TRP A 211 -1.66 -4.99 14.67
C TRP A 211 -2.41 -3.66 14.81
N LYS A 212 -3.54 -3.68 15.48
CA LYS A 212 -4.29 -2.47 15.88
C LYS A 212 -4.47 -2.46 17.40
N PRO A 213 -4.41 -1.29 18.05
CA PRO A 213 -4.85 -1.15 19.43
C PRO A 213 -6.28 -1.69 19.59
N PRO A 214 -6.60 -2.46 20.65
CA PRO A 214 -7.96 -2.99 20.85
C PRO A 214 -9.05 -1.93 20.84
N SER A 215 -8.73 -0.71 21.30
CA SER A 215 -9.65 0.44 21.31
C SER A 215 -10.00 0.98 19.92
N LEU A 216 -9.25 0.63 18.88
CA LEU A 216 -9.51 1.02 17.49
C LEU A 216 -10.20 -0.09 16.68
N ASN A 217 -10.47 -1.24 17.30
CA ASN A 217 -11.29 -2.28 16.66
C ASN A 217 -12.76 -1.91 16.80
N THR A 218 -13.44 -1.81 15.66
CA THR A 218 -14.87 -1.52 15.58
C THR A 218 -15.64 -2.74 15.07
N LEU A 219 -16.91 -2.85 15.46
CA LEU A 219 -17.85 -3.81 14.91
C LEU A 219 -19.07 -3.03 14.42
N ASP A 220 -19.52 -3.33 13.22
CA ASP A 220 -20.73 -2.73 12.68
C ASP A 220 -21.96 -3.51 13.16
N PHE A 221 -22.93 -2.79 13.71
CA PHE A 221 -24.19 -3.35 14.17
C PHE A 221 -25.36 -2.76 13.38
N LEU A 222 -26.28 -3.61 12.94
CA LEU A 222 -27.62 -3.17 12.57
C LEU A 222 -28.41 -2.90 13.86
N VAL A 223 -28.98 -1.70 13.95
CA VAL A 223 -29.77 -1.25 15.10
C VAL A 223 -31.24 -1.30 14.76
N GLU A 224 -32.03 -2.02 15.56
CA GLU A 224 -33.50 -2.09 15.43
C GLU A 224 -34.14 -1.59 16.73
N GLU A 225 -35.05 -0.62 16.62
CA GLU A 225 -35.85 -0.15 17.76
C GLU A 225 -36.88 -1.21 18.14
N THR A 226 -37.02 -1.47 19.45
CA THR A 226 -38.04 -2.40 19.94
C THR A 226 -39.36 -1.69 20.24
N GLU A 227 -40.39 -2.45 20.61
CA GLU A 227 -41.66 -1.89 21.10
C GLU A 227 -41.52 -1.06 22.40
N TYR A 228 -40.42 -1.25 23.14
CA TYR A 228 -40.12 -0.50 24.36
C TYR A 228 -39.21 0.68 24.04
N LYS A 229 -39.70 1.89 24.29
CA LYS A 229 -38.98 3.14 24.05
C LYS A 229 -37.61 3.14 24.73
N GLY A 230 -36.56 3.38 23.94
CA GLY A 230 -35.18 3.43 24.42
C GLY A 230 -34.49 2.07 24.55
N ILE A 231 -35.15 0.97 24.16
CA ILE A 231 -34.54 -0.36 24.08
C ILE A 231 -34.36 -0.71 22.61
N TYR A 232 -33.13 -1.09 22.25
CA TYR A 232 -32.71 -1.45 20.90
C TYR A 232 -32.19 -2.88 20.86
N LYS A 233 -32.43 -3.57 19.75
CA LYS A 233 -31.72 -4.80 19.40
C LYS A 233 -30.53 -4.44 18.53
N LEU A 234 -29.38 -5.04 18.83
CA LEU A 234 -28.16 -4.91 18.05
C LEU A 234 -27.87 -6.26 17.39
N TYR A 235 -27.83 -6.26 16.06
CA TYR A 235 -27.43 -7.43 15.29
C TYR A 235 -26.04 -7.18 14.75
N GLY A 236 -25.06 -8.00 15.16
CA GLY A 236 -23.74 -7.95 14.57
C GLY A 236 -23.86 -8.27 13.08
N LEU A 237 -23.37 -7.36 12.24
CA LEU A 237 -23.20 -7.67 10.83
C LEU A 237 -21.99 -8.61 10.77
N LEU A 238 -22.24 -9.92 10.67
CA LEU A 238 -21.17 -10.84 10.30
C LEU A 238 -20.67 -10.38 8.92
N GLU A 239 -19.42 -9.92 8.83
CA GLU A 239 -18.71 -9.92 7.55
C GLU A 239 -18.89 -11.34 7.02
N ARG A 240 -19.55 -11.50 5.87
CA ARG A 240 -19.59 -12.80 5.21
C ARG A 240 -18.14 -13.21 5.06
N GLU A 241 -17.72 -14.23 5.82
CA GLU A 241 -16.58 -15.03 5.42
C GLU A 241 -16.86 -15.36 3.95
N THR A 242 -15.96 -14.98 3.05
CA THR A 242 -15.90 -15.61 1.74
C THR A 242 -15.56 -17.07 2.02
N SER A 243 -16.60 -17.83 2.37
CA SER A 243 -16.64 -19.27 2.30
C SER A 243 -16.29 -19.61 0.86
N SER A 244 -15.05 -20.04 0.72
CA SER A 244 -14.58 -20.85 -0.39
C SER A 244 -15.42 -22.12 -0.36
N GLU A 245 -16.55 -22.10 -1.06
CA GLU A 245 -17.28 -23.31 -1.40
C GLU A 245 -17.55 -23.33 -2.92
N ILE A 246 -16.81 -24.26 -3.53
CA ILE A 246 -16.94 -24.92 -4.84
C ILE A 246 -16.37 -24.18 -6.06
#